data_AF-A0A1L0BW17-F1
#
_entry.id   AF-A0A1L0BW17-F1
#
_cell.length_a   1.000
_cell.length_b   1.000
_cell.length_c   1.000
_cell.angle_alpha   90.00
_cell.angle_beta   90.00
_cell.angle_gamma   90.00
#
_symmetry.space_group_name_H-M   'P 1'
#
loop_
_entity.id
_entity.type
_entity.pdbx_description
1 polymer ?
#
loop_
_entity_poly.entity_id
_entity_poly.type
_entity_poly.pdbx_seq_one_letter_code
_entity_poly.pdbx_strand_id
1 'polypeptide(L)'
;MSDKTNNERILSDKAVTDKEKVNFTEGEVEEYKFYPDNPKNHRHKYRWANKEASRYYDPCEESRQASINCVLRNQKDKSVCQEFFDAYRECSKDFFAKKRQDRREGKKGWGIW
;
A
#
# COMPACT_ATOMS: atom_id res chain seq x y z
N MET A 1 4.79 5.77 -27.61
CA MET A 1 4.81 4.64 -26.65
C MET A 1 4.98 5.08 -25.19
N SER A 2 5.64 6.21 -24.89
CA SER A 2 5.85 6.71 -23.51
C SER A 2 4.64 7.38 -22.83
N ASP A 3 3.67 7.89 -23.60
CA ASP A 3 2.56 8.65 -23.01
C ASP A 3 1.49 7.79 -22.34
N LYS A 4 1.26 6.56 -22.83
CA LYS A 4 0.29 5.63 -22.24
C LYS A 4 0.74 5.11 -20.86
N THR A 5 2.02 4.75 -20.73
CA THR A 5 2.60 4.23 -19.49
C THR A 5 2.76 5.28 -18.38
N ASN A 6 2.82 6.57 -18.72
CA ASN A 6 2.77 7.64 -17.73
C ASN A 6 1.34 7.91 -17.27
N ASN A 7 0.36 7.86 -18.17
CA ASN A 7 -1.05 8.06 -17.84
C ASN A 7 -1.60 6.93 -16.94
N GLU A 8 -1.24 5.66 -17.22
CA GLU A 8 -1.59 4.51 -16.38
C GLU A 8 -1.00 4.60 -14.96
N ARG A 9 0.26 5.04 -14.84
CA ARG A 9 0.88 5.30 -13.53
C ARG A 9 0.12 6.35 -12.75
N ILE A 10 -0.14 7.50 -13.35
CA ILE A 10 -0.88 8.63 -12.72
C ILE A 10 -2.30 8.21 -12.31
N LEU A 11 -2.95 7.30 -13.04
CA LEU A 11 -4.28 6.80 -12.69
C LEU A 11 -4.25 5.87 -11.47
N SER A 12 -3.28 4.95 -11.39
CA SER A 12 -3.04 4.09 -10.21
C SER A 12 -2.68 4.90 -8.94
N ASP A 13 -2.28 6.16 -9.13
CA ASP A 13 -1.79 7.04 -8.08
C ASP A 13 -2.86 7.88 -7.39
N LYS A 14 -4.10 7.86 -7.91
CA LYS A 14 -5.23 8.56 -7.30
C LYS A 14 -5.67 7.82 -6.03
N ALA A 15 -5.30 8.37 -4.88
CA ALA A 15 -5.90 7.95 -3.61
C ALA A 15 -7.39 8.33 -3.66
N VAL A 16 -8.26 7.33 -3.67
CA VAL A 16 -9.71 7.55 -3.55
C VAL A 16 -9.98 7.94 -2.09
N THR A 17 -10.08 9.25 -1.84
CA THR A 17 -10.29 9.81 -0.50
C THR A 17 -11.75 9.71 -0.05
N ASP A 18 -12.67 9.62 -1.02
CA ASP A 18 -14.10 9.49 -0.76
C ASP A 18 -14.46 8.02 -0.57
N LYS A 19 -14.81 7.66 0.67
CA LYS A 19 -15.17 6.28 1.04
C LYS A 19 -16.33 5.73 0.21
N GLU A 20 -17.26 6.59 -0.20
CA GLU A 20 -18.43 6.25 -1.02
C GLU A 20 -18.08 5.92 -2.48
N LYS A 21 -16.89 6.30 -2.94
CA LYS A 21 -16.41 6.03 -4.31
C LYS A 21 -15.51 4.79 -4.39
N VAL A 22 -15.30 4.08 -3.29
CA VAL A 22 -14.48 2.87 -3.29
C VAL A 22 -15.37 1.69 -3.67
N ASN A 23 -15.38 1.36 -4.96
CA ASN A 23 -16.02 0.12 -5.42
C ASN A 23 -15.00 -1.04 -5.33
N PHE A 24 -15.21 -1.94 -4.38
CA PHE A 24 -14.34 -3.10 -4.17
C PHE A 24 -14.55 -4.24 -5.20
N THR A 25 -15.58 -4.14 -6.05
CA THR A 25 -15.89 -5.15 -7.08
C THR A 25 -15.58 -4.69 -8.51
N GLU A 26 -15.14 -3.44 -8.69
CA GLU A 26 -14.70 -2.91 -9.99
C GLU A 26 -13.21 -3.18 -10.23
N GLY A 27 -12.88 -4.05 -11.19
CA GLY A 27 -11.52 -4.35 -11.64
C GLY A 27 -11.42 -5.58 -12.55
N GLU A 28 -10.34 -5.69 -13.33
CA GLU A 28 -9.96 -6.93 -14.02
C GLU A 28 -9.34 -7.93 -13.02
N VAL A 29 -9.42 -9.24 -13.32
CA VAL A 29 -8.97 -10.36 -12.46
C VAL A 29 -7.48 -10.25 -12.04
N GLU A 30 -6.68 -9.47 -12.77
CA GLU A 30 -5.25 -9.24 -12.51
C GLU A 30 -5.00 -8.08 -11.50
N GLU A 31 -6.00 -7.25 -11.19
CA GLU A 31 -5.86 -6.04 -10.35
C GLU A 31 -6.77 -6.09 -9.09
N TYR A 32 -6.89 -7.26 -8.44
CA TYR A 32 -7.63 -7.35 -7.18
C TYR A 32 -6.98 -6.47 -6.10
N LYS A 33 -7.77 -5.52 -5.60
CA LYS A 33 -7.41 -4.67 -4.46
C LYS A 33 -7.64 -5.43 -3.15
N PHE A 34 -6.61 -6.10 -2.65
CA PHE A 34 -6.69 -6.92 -1.42
C PHE A 34 -6.80 -6.12 -0.12
N TYR A 35 -6.43 -4.83 -0.13
CA TYR A 35 -6.40 -3.97 1.05
C TYR A 35 -6.59 -2.49 0.63
N PRO A 36 -7.02 -1.59 1.53
CA PRO A 36 -7.41 -0.22 1.17
C PRO A 36 -6.25 0.63 0.63
N ASP A 37 -5.03 0.37 1.09
CA ASP A 37 -3.81 1.03 0.66
C ASP A 37 -3.31 0.51 -0.70
N ASN A 38 -2.46 1.26 -1.39
CA ASN A 38 -1.76 0.76 -2.58
C ASN A 38 -0.23 0.86 -2.38
N PRO A 39 0.44 -0.17 -1.82
CA PRO A 39 1.86 -0.15 -1.52
C PRO A 39 2.73 -0.05 -2.79
N LYS A 40 2.16 -0.34 -3.97
CA LYS A 40 2.88 -0.25 -5.24
C LYS A 40 2.86 1.15 -5.85
N ASN A 41 2.11 2.09 -5.25
CA ASN A 41 2.02 3.48 -5.67
C ASN A 41 3.38 4.19 -5.62
N HIS A 42 3.70 4.97 -6.66
CA HIS A 42 4.98 5.69 -6.75
C HIS A 42 5.20 6.67 -5.58
N ARG A 43 4.14 7.25 -5.00
CA ARG A 43 4.21 8.22 -3.89
C ARG A 43 4.93 7.63 -2.67
N HIS A 44 4.75 6.35 -2.39
CA HIS A 44 5.41 5.69 -1.27
C HIS A 44 6.94 5.67 -1.42
N LYS A 45 7.45 5.61 -2.66
CA LYS A 45 8.88 5.72 -2.94
C LYS A 45 9.44 7.09 -2.54
N TYR A 46 8.76 8.17 -2.93
CA TYR A 46 9.15 9.53 -2.54
C TYR A 46 9.05 9.76 -1.04
N ARG A 47 7.95 9.31 -0.41
CA ARG A 47 7.77 9.43 1.04
C ARG A 47 8.82 8.62 1.82
N TRP A 48 9.14 7.43 1.35
CA TRP A 48 10.19 6.59 1.92
C TRP A 48 11.56 7.25 1.86
N ALA A 49 11.91 7.84 0.71
CA ALA A 49 13.21 8.47 0.51
C ALA A 49 13.37 9.80 1.26
N ASN A 50 12.29 10.57 1.41
CA ASN A 50 12.30 11.90 2.04
C ASN A 50 11.89 11.90 3.52
N LYS A 51 11.72 10.73 4.13
CA LYS A 51 11.42 10.69 5.57
C LYS A 51 12.61 11.20 6.37
N GLU A 52 12.33 11.91 7.47
CA GLU A 52 13.37 12.38 8.40
C GLU A 52 14.17 11.20 8.97
N ALA A 53 15.45 11.46 9.26
CA ALA A 53 16.29 10.52 10.00
C ALA A 53 15.57 10.15 11.32
N SER A 54 15.59 8.87 11.69
CA SER A 54 14.82 8.26 12.81
C SER A 54 13.31 8.06 12.60
N ARG A 55 12.66 8.66 11.59
CA ARG A 55 11.22 8.48 11.39
C ARG A 55 10.88 7.15 10.70
N TYR A 56 9.87 6.45 11.24
CA TYR A 56 9.27 5.30 10.57
C TYR A 56 8.25 5.77 9.53
N TYR A 57 8.24 5.11 8.37
CA TYR A 57 7.24 5.36 7.33
C TYR A 57 6.52 4.06 7.03
N ASP A 58 5.21 4.07 7.21
CA ASP A 58 4.33 2.93 6.94
C ASP A 58 3.53 3.20 5.66
N PRO A 59 3.77 2.46 4.57
CA PRO A 59 2.98 2.57 3.35
C PRO A 59 1.60 1.91 3.48
N CYS A 60 1.35 1.14 4.54
CA CYS A 60 0.14 0.35 4.77
C CYS A 60 -0.62 0.83 6.01
N GLU A 61 -0.65 2.15 6.22
CA GLU A 61 -1.15 2.78 7.43
C GLU A 61 -2.65 2.55 7.66
N GLU A 62 -3.48 2.62 6.62
CA GLU A 62 -4.93 2.39 6.75
C GLU A 62 -5.23 0.93 7.09
N SER A 63 -4.51 0.01 6.46
CA SER A 63 -4.60 -1.44 6.73
C SER A 63 -4.16 -1.75 8.16
N ARG A 64 -3.08 -1.11 8.64
CA ARG A 64 -2.64 -1.20 10.04
C ARG A 64 -3.72 -0.66 10.97
N GLN A 65 -4.26 0.52 10.70
CA GLN A 65 -5.27 1.15 11.55
C GLN A 65 -6.55 0.32 11.60
N ALA A 66 -6.97 -0.29 10.49
CA ALA A 66 -8.11 -1.20 10.43
C ALA A 66 -7.88 -2.42 11.34
N SER A 67 -6.70 -3.03 11.31
CA SER A 67 -6.35 -4.15 12.18
C SER A 67 -6.37 -3.78 13.67
N ILE A 68 -5.82 -2.61 14.02
CA ILE A 68 -5.85 -2.07 15.39
C ILE A 68 -7.30 -1.81 15.83
N ASN A 69 -8.09 -1.16 14.98
CA ASN A 69 -9.49 -0.86 15.27
C ASN A 69 -10.31 -2.14 15.51
N CYS A 70 -10.05 -3.20 14.75
CA CYS A 70 -10.69 -4.50 14.97
C CYS A 70 -10.35 -5.06 16.36
N VAL A 71 -9.08 -5.04 16.75
CA VAL A 71 -8.62 -5.52 18.07
C VAL A 71 -9.22 -4.70 19.21
N LEU A 72 -9.28 -3.38 19.05
CA LEU A 72 -9.84 -2.47 20.07
C LEU A 72 -11.32 -2.75 20.32
N ARG A 73 -12.06 -3.15 19.28
CA ARG A 73 -13.48 -3.52 19.36
C ARG A 73 -13.68 -4.95 19.86
N ASN A 74 -12.77 -5.86 19.53
CA ASN A 74 -12.86 -7.30 19.82
C ASN A 74 -11.76 -7.74 20.80
N GLN A 75 -11.72 -7.14 21.98
CA GLN A 75 -10.65 -7.42 22.96
C GLN A 75 -10.68 -8.85 23.51
N LYS A 76 -11.88 -9.44 23.59
CA LYS A 76 -12.10 -10.79 24.14
C LYS A 76 -11.68 -11.90 23.17
N ASP A 77 -11.91 -11.69 21.89
CA ASP A 77 -11.54 -12.63 20.83
C ASP A 77 -10.94 -11.86 19.66
N LYS A 78 -9.62 -11.95 19.52
CA LYS A 78 -8.88 -11.28 18.45
C LYS A 78 -8.80 -12.12 17.17
N SER A 79 -9.22 -13.39 17.21
CA SER A 79 -9.14 -14.29 16.06
C SER A 79 -10.05 -13.83 14.92
N VAL A 80 -11.15 -13.14 15.24
CA VAL A 80 -12.05 -12.50 14.26
C VAL A 80 -11.37 -11.43 13.41
N CYS A 81 -10.20 -10.93 13.83
CA CYS A 81 -9.45 -9.90 13.14
C CYS A 81 -8.42 -10.43 12.13
N GLN A 82 -8.40 -11.74 11.88
CA GLN A 82 -7.37 -12.39 11.07
C GLN A 82 -7.24 -11.79 9.66
N GLU A 83 -8.38 -11.52 8.99
CA GLU A 83 -8.40 -10.90 7.66
C GLU A 83 -7.75 -9.52 7.64
N PHE A 84 -7.93 -8.69 8.69
CA PHE A 84 -7.28 -7.38 8.78
C PHE A 84 -5.78 -7.50 8.98
N PHE A 85 -5.32 -8.50 9.72
CA PHE A 85 -3.89 -8.76 9.87
C PHE A 85 -3.26 -9.24 8.57
N ASP A 86 -3.97 -10.11 7.84
CA ASP A 86 -3.48 -10.63 6.56
C ASP A 86 -3.44 -9.54 5.49
N ALA A 87 -4.44 -8.64 5.46
CA ALA A 87 -4.39 -7.43 4.65
C ALA A 87 -3.13 -6.57 4.93
N TYR A 88 -2.81 -6.33 6.20
CA TYR A 88 -1.61 -5.57 6.56
C TYR A 88 -0.29 -6.28 6.17
N ARG A 89 -0.22 -7.60 6.38
CA ARG A 89 0.94 -8.43 6.03
C ARG A 89 1.17 -8.46 4.52
N GLU A 90 0.13 -8.70 3.75
CA GLU A 90 0.23 -8.74 2.28
C GLU A 90 0.56 -7.37 1.71
N CYS A 91 -0.01 -6.28 2.24
CA CYS A 91 0.36 -4.92 1.85
C CYS A 91 1.86 -4.65 2.08
N SER A 92 2.36 -4.99 3.26
CA SER A 92 3.77 -4.81 3.61
C SER A 92 4.68 -5.65 2.69
N LYS A 93 4.28 -6.90 2.43
CA LYS A 93 4.98 -7.82 1.54
C LYS A 93 5.06 -7.28 0.12
N ASP A 94 3.97 -6.74 -0.41
CA ASP A 94 3.91 -6.12 -1.73
C ASP A 94 4.82 -4.88 -1.83
N PHE A 95 4.81 -4.01 -0.82
CA PHE A 95 5.69 -2.84 -0.77
C PHE A 95 7.17 -3.24 -0.84
N PHE A 96 7.59 -4.17 0.03
CA PHE A 96 8.98 -4.62 0.07
C PHE A 96 9.36 -5.47 -1.13
N ALA A 97 8.43 -6.20 -1.75
CA ALA A 97 8.65 -6.89 -3.01
C ALA A 97 8.93 -5.88 -4.12
N LYS A 98 8.12 -4.83 -4.26
CA LYS A 98 8.34 -3.75 -5.23
C LYS A 98 9.67 -3.04 -4.99
N LYS A 99 10.00 -2.69 -3.74
CA LYS A 99 11.29 -2.07 -3.40
C LYS A 99 12.48 -2.95 -3.80
N ARG A 100 12.42 -4.25 -3.52
CA ARG A 100 13.47 -5.21 -3.91
C ARG A 100 13.57 -5.34 -5.43
N GLN A 101 12.44 -5.42 -6.12
CA GLN A 101 12.39 -5.45 -7.59
C GLN A 101 13.02 -4.19 -8.18
N ASP A 102 12.60 -3.01 -7.72
CA ASP A 102 13.15 -1.73 -8.20
C ASP A 102 14.67 -1.64 -7.96
N ARG A 103 15.17 -2.15 -6.83
CA ARG A 103 16.61 -2.25 -6.57
C ARG A 103 17.33 -3.17 -7.57
N ARG A 104 16.76 -4.35 -7.86
CA ARG A 104 17.32 -5.29 -8.87
C ARG A 104 17.33 -4.69 -10.28
N GLU A 105 16.33 -3.89 -10.60
CA GLU A 105 16.21 -3.18 -11.89
C GLU A 105 17.02 -1.88 -11.95
N GLY A 106 17.78 -1.53 -10.90
CA GLY A 106 18.60 -0.31 -10.87
C GLY A 106 17.80 1.00 -10.79
N LYS A 107 16.53 0.96 -10.41
CA LYS A 107 15.68 2.16 -10.28
C LYS A 107 16.12 2.97 -9.06
N LYS A 108 16.63 4.18 -9.31
CA LYS A 108 17.03 5.17 -8.28
C LYS A 108 15.82 5.70 -7.50
N GLY A 109 16.04 6.28 -6.31
CA GLY A 109 15.03 7.04 -5.56
C GLY A 109 14.42 6.35 -4.34
N TRP A 110 15.06 5.31 -3.79
CA TRP A 110 14.63 4.63 -2.55
C TRP A 110 15.38 5.11 -1.29
N GLY A 111 16.02 6.28 -1.36
CA GLY A 111 16.96 6.80 -0.35
C GLY A 111 18.40 6.32 -0.58
N ILE A 112 19.36 7.02 0.02
CA ILE A 112 20.79 6.68 -0.05
C ILE A 112 21.08 5.72 1.11
N TRP A 113 20.84 4.41 0.90
CA TRP A 113 21.40 3.24 1.63
C TRP A 113 20.97 1.95 0.89
#